data_AF-A0A847QB59-F1
#
_entry.id   AF-A0A847QB59-F1
#
_cell.length_a   1.000
_cell.length_b   1.000
_cell.length_c   1.000
_cell.angle_alpha   90.00
_cell.angle_beta   90.00
_cell.angle_gamma   90.00
#
_symmetry.space_group_name_H-M   'P 1'
#
loop_
_entity.id
_entity.type
_entity.pdbx_description
1 polymer ?
#
loop_
_entity_poly.entity_id
_entity_poly.type
_entity_poly.pdbx_seq_one_letter_code
_entity_poly.pdbx_strand_id
1 'polypeptide(L)'
;MVPKIYIFSILIPFILFLIINKILYKKESIYETIKKSIIFMVMITLLSLNYMLNLSSGNVINSNFETFEKNSEVLVTSAIFADKDKMTTYANSKYGLQRYIDVSGYVGSEEKFITNDYWLDGYSRTFSGIIISHNDYSSRILKEANFVKFSNGDILEIESFENTHDDKNIYKPYFEIKLSGKNILSSSKNGELSDIVFLDYSKEEMPSDVLIEYESQFGLQGFIFRAISKFTDYNITIKELNVLCGIITALTMTIIVFLMGIKYNLLLAVIYYLTFLLSPWIVNFARNLYWVEFTWFIPMAIGLFCSININNKICRFISYLLAFFSILIKCLCGYEYISTIMLSMITFLVIDFIVLMFLGEKDKTIEDSDKKKLLFNTIFILGISALLGFVVALSIHGSLRGDGDIIKGVISIYNNDIVRRTFGETSSGMLGNIPIVGFIVECCIVVIRYFIFGTEIITGIPGIFFIVFATFPILFFIDDFLDKKINIKIVAMYLMTFIGPISWFILAKNHSMNHTHLSFVLWYFGFIQSCIYIIIIKIIYSIPNIFKKIQEKTSF
;
A
#
# COMPACT_ATOMS: atom_id res chain seq x y z
N MET A 1 -18.74 -24.13 1.45
CA MET A 1 -17.34 -24.49 1.11
C MET A 1 -16.28 -23.73 1.93
N VAL A 2 -16.74 -22.98 2.95
CA VAL A 2 -15.98 -22.16 3.92
C VAL A 2 -14.73 -22.80 4.54
N PRO A 3 -14.65 -24.10 4.90
CA PRO A 3 -13.49 -24.62 5.66
C PRO A 3 -12.15 -24.56 4.92
N LYS A 4 -12.16 -24.59 3.58
CA LYS A 4 -10.92 -24.81 2.81
C LYS A 4 -9.98 -23.60 2.87
N ILE A 5 -10.48 -22.38 2.70
CA ILE A 5 -9.64 -21.16 2.73
C ILE A 5 -9.00 -21.02 4.12
N TYR A 6 -9.77 -21.23 5.19
CA TYR A 6 -9.25 -21.17 6.55
C TYR A 6 -8.23 -22.27 6.84
N ILE A 7 -8.46 -23.51 6.40
CA ILE A 7 -7.50 -24.61 6.57
C ILE A 7 -6.18 -24.31 5.84
N PHE A 8 -6.24 -23.87 4.58
CA PHE A 8 -5.03 -23.49 3.84
C PHE A 8 -4.32 -22.29 4.46
N SER A 9 -5.08 -21.32 4.97
CA SER A 9 -4.54 -20.13 5.62
C SER A 9 -3.80 -20.43 6.94
N ILE A 10 -4.00 -21.60 7.55
CA ILE A 10 -3.28 -22.05 8.75
C ILE A 10 -2.14 -23.02 8.37
N LEU A 11 -2.41 -23.94 7.44
CA LEU A 11 -1.47 -25.00 7.06
C LEU A 11 -0.24 -24.43 6.31
N ILE A 12 -0.45 -23.46 5.42
CA ILE A 12 0.63 -22.85 4.62
C ILE A 12 1.63 -22.11 5.52
N PRO A 13 1.22 -21.20 6.42
CA PRO A 13 2.12 -20.59 7.41
C PRO A 13 2.94 -21.62 8.18
N PHE A 14 2.29 -22.68 8.64
CA PHE A 14 2.93 -23.70 9.46
C PHE A 14 3.99 -24.48 8.66
N ILE A 15 3.68 -24.91 7.44
CA ILE A 15 4.65 -25.58 6.56
C ILE A 15 5.82 -24.65 6.23
N LEU A 16 5.54 -23.39 5.90
CA LEU A 16 6.56 -22.40 5.59
C LEU A 16 7.50 -22.18 6.79
N PHE A 17 6.94 -22.07 8.00
CA PHE A 17 7.72 -21.99 9.23
C PHE A 17 8.62 -23.21 9.41
N LEU A 18 8.10 -24.43 9.23
CA LEU A 18 8.92 -25.65 9.37
C LEU A 18 10.08 -25.69 8.37
N ILE A 19 9.86 -25.25 7.13
CA ILE A 19 10.91 -25.14 6.11
C ILE A 19 11.98 -24.12 6.56
N ILE A 20 11.57 -22.93 6.96
CA ILE A 20 12.47 -21.87 7.43
C ILE A 20 13.26 -22.34 8.66
N ASN A 21 12.58 -22.94 9.65
CA ASN A 21 13.20 -23.42 10.88
C ASN A 21 14.23 -24.50 10.57
N LYS A 22 13.94 -25.45 9.68
CA LYS A 22 14.89 -26.50 9.27
C LYS A 22 16.13 -25.94 8.56
N ILE A 23 15.96 -24.89 7.75
CA ILE A 23 17.08 -24.24 7.06
C ILE A 23 17.98 -23.50 8.05
N LEU A 24 17.36 -22.74 8.96
CA LEU A 24 18.08 -21.87 9.91
C LEU A 24 18.65 -22.65 11.10
N TYR A 25 17.99 -23.73 11.53
CA TYR A 25 18.34 -24.52 12.72
C TYR A 25 18.52 -26.01 12.38
N LYS A 26 19.68 -26.36 11.81
CA LYS A 26 19.98 -27.72 11.31
C LYS A 26 20.05 -28.83 12.37
N LYS A 27 20.20 -28.51 13.66
CA LYS A 27 20.39 -29.46 14.77
C LYS A 27 19.55 -29.10 15.99
N GLU A 28 18.30 -28.74 15.78
CA GLU A 28 17.40 -28.36 16.88
C GLU A 28 16.60 -29.55 17.40
N SER A 29 16.31 -29.56 18.71
CA SER A 29 15.46 -30.59 19.30
C SER A 29 14.01 -30.44 18.81
N ILE A 30 13.26 -31.54 18.82
CA ILE A 30 11.82 -31.53 18.48
C ILE A 30 11.08 -30.58 19.43
N TYR A 31 11.43 -30.56 20.72
CA TYR A 31 10.82 -29.69 21.72
C TYR A 31 10.97 -28.19 21.38
N GLU A 32 12.18 -27.74 21.04
CA GLU A 32 12.41 -26.34 20.67
C GLU A 32 11.73 -25.97 19.35
N THR A 33 11.69 -26.90 18.39
CA THR A 33 10.92 -26.72 17.15
C THR A 33 9.44 -26.51 17.44
N ILE A 34 8.84 -27.35 18.30
CA ILE A 34 7.43 -27.23 18.71
C ILE A 34 7.18 -25.89 19.41
N LYS A 35 8.04 -25.51 20.35
CA LYS A 35 7.91 -24.24 21.09
C LYS A 35 7.92 -23.03 20.15
N LYS A 36 8.87 -22.97 19.20
CA LYS A 36 8.91 -21.87 18.23
C LYS A 36 7.72 -21.90 17.27
N SER A 37 7.26 -23.07 16.84
CA SER A 37 6.04 -23.20 16.04
C SER A 37 4.82 -22.62 16.76
N ILE A 38 4.67 -22.91 18.06
CA ILE A 38 3.57 -22.35 18.86
C ILE A 38 3.66 -20.83 18.91
N ILE A 39 4.85 -20.28 19.22
CA ILE A 39 5.06 -18.82 19.25
C ILE A 39 4.74 -18.20 17.89
N PHE A 40 5.22 -18.81 16.80
CA PHE A 40 4.98 -18.34 15.44
C PHE A 40 3.49 -18.30 15.11
N MET A 41 2.74 -19.36 15.45
CA MET A 41 1.30 -19.40 15.22
C MET A 41 0.54 -18.39 16.08
N VAL A 42 0.89 -18.25 17.36
CA VAL A 42 0.27 -17.24 18.25
C VAL A 42 0.49 -15.82 17.71
N MET A 43 1.70 -15.52 17.24
CA MET A 43 2.02 -14.22 16.67
C MET A 43 1.19 -13.91 15.44
N ILE A 44 1.06 -14.87 14.52
CA ILE A 44 0.20 -14.74 13.33
C ILE A 44 -1.24 -14.53 13.75
N THR A 45 -1.78 -15.34 14.65
CA THR A 45 -3.17 -15.24 15.09
C THR A 45 -3.47 -13.86 15.69
N LEU A 46 -2.59 -13.35 16.56
CA LEU A 46 -2.78 -12.03 17.18
C LEU A 46 -2.69 -10.89 16.16
N LEU A 47 -1.71 -10.94 15.25
CA LEU A 47 -1.61 -9.95 14.17
C LEU A 47 -2.83 -10.01 13.24
N SER A 48 -3.23 -11.19 12.78
CA SER A 48 -4.40 -11.37 11.91
C SER A 48 -5.69 -10.91 12.59
N LEU A 49 -5.87 -11.20 13.87
CA LEU A 49 -7.02 -10.73 14.63
C LEU A 49 -7.06 -9.20 14.67
N ASN A 50 -5.90 -8.57 14.94
CA ASN A 50 -5.80 -7.12 14.97
C ASN A 50 -5.96 -6.47 13.59
N TYR A 51 -5.43 -7.08 12.53
CA TYR A 51 -5.56 -6.58 11.16
C TYR A 51 -6.98 -6.70 10.61
N MET A 52 -7.84 -7.53 11.23
CA MET A 52 -9.24 -7.66 10.86
C MET A 52 -10.17 -6.81 11.70
N LEU A 53 -9.87 -6.63 12.99
CA LEU A 53 -10.77 -6.00 13.94
C LEU A 53 -10.29 -4.63 14.44
N ASN A 54 -9.03 -4.28 14.20
CA ASN A 54 -8.34 -3.15 14.82
C ASN A 54 -8.66 -3.05 16.32
N LEU A 55 -8.06 -3.91 17.13
CA LEU A 55 -8.34 -4.04 18.57
C LEU A 55 -8.03 -2.76 19.37
N SER A 56 -7.31 -1.82 18.75
CA SER A 56 -6.92 -0.53 19.34
C SER A 56 -7.82 0.64 18.90
N SER A 57 -8.90 0.36 18.15
CA SER A 57 -9.84 1.34 17.56
C SER A 57 -10.72 2.10 18.57
N GLY A 58 -10.66 1.78 19.86
CA GLY A 58 -11.36 2.54 20.92
C GLY A 58 -10.89 4.00 21.06
N ASN A 59 -9.79 4.39 20.39
CA ASN A 59 -9.28 5.76 20.36
C ASN A 59 -9.91 6.55 19.21
N VAL A 60 -10.65 7.62 19.55
CA VAL A 60 -11.38 8.55 18.64
C VAL A 60 -10.53 9.11 17.48
N ILE A 61 -9.20 9.04 17.58
CA ILE A 61 -8.24 9.60 16.61
C ILE A 61 -8.02 8.67 15.39
N ASN A 62 -8.29 7.36 15.51
CA ASN A 62 -8.06 6.36 14.45
C ASN A 62 -9.39 5.78 13.91
N SER A 63 -10.40 6.65 13.68
CA SER A 63 -11.79 6.26 13.39
C SER A 63 -12.05 5.63 12.01
N ASN A 64 -11.08 5.65 11.10
CA ASN A 64 -11.33 5.35 9.69
C ASN A 64 -11.02 3.91 9.27
N PHE A 65 -10.78 2.96 10.18
CA PHE A 65 -10.36 1.61 9.81
C PHE A 65 -11.34 0.87 8.88
N GLU A 66 -12.65 1.07 9.02
CA GLU A 66 -13.64 0.44 8.14
C GLU A 66 -13.69 1.08 6.74
N THR A 67 -13.50 2.40 6.68
CA THR A 67 -13.61 3.21 5.45
C THR A 67 -12.24 3.51 4.81
N PHE A 68 -11.15 3.07 5.42
CA PHE A 68 -9.78 3.34 4.99
C PHE A 68 -9.56 2.81 3.58
N GLU A 69 -9.22 3.71 2.66
CA GLU A 69 -8.95 3.37 1.27
C GLU A 69 -10.09 2.61 0.58
N LYS A 70 -11.35 2.86 1.00
CA LYS A 70 -12.55 2.31 0.36
C LYS A 70 -12.58 2.63 -1.14
N ASN A 71 -12.18 3.84 -1.53
CA ASN A 71 -12.08 4.26 -2.93
C ASN A 71 -11.12 3.38 -3.76
N SER A 72 -10.05 2.91 -3.14
CA SER A 72 -9.07 2.03 -3.77
C SER A 72 -9.56 0.58 -3.76
N GLU A 73 -10.17 0.11 -2.66
CA GLU A 73 -10.78 -1.24 -2.60
C GLU A 73 -11.85 -1.45 -3.67
N VAL A 74 -12.67 -0.42 -3.93
CA VAL A 74 -13.71 -0.45 -4.98
C VAL A 74 -13.13 -0.87 -6.32
N LEU A 75 -11.87 -0.52 -6.64
CA LEU A 75 -11.24 -0.91 -7.90
C LEU A 75 -11.10 -2.44 -8.06
N VAL A 76 -11.00 -3.14 -6.94
CA VAL A 76 -10.93 -4.61 -6.89
C VAL A 76 -12.33 -5.20 -6.78
N THR A 77 -13.17 -4.66 -5.88
CA THR A 77 -14.48 -5.24 -5.60
C THR A 77 -15.46 -5.06 -6.76
N SER A 78 -15.41 -3.92 -7.47
CA SER A 78 -16.23 -3.67 -8.66
C SER A 78 -16.03 -4.76 -9.70
N ALA A 79 -14.76 -5.12 -9.95
CA ALA A 79 -14.39 -6.15 -10.90
C ALA A 79 -14.90 -7.53 -10.47
N ILE A 80 -14.96 -7.81 -9.16
CA ILE A 80 -15.48 -9.08 -8.62
C ILE A 80 -17.00 -9.15 -8.74
N PHE A 81 -17.71 -8.09 -8.37
CA PHE A 81 -19.18 -8.06 -8.40
C PHE A 81 -19.71 -8.13 -9.84
N ALA A 82 -19.12 -7.39 -10.76
CA ALA A 82 -19.44 -7.48 -12.19
C ALA A 82 -19.37 -8.91 -12.74
N ASP A 83 -18.34 -9.67 -12.34
CA ASP A 83 -18.12 -11.06 -12.75
C ASP A 83 -19.19 -11.99 -12.16
N LYS A 84 -19.62 -11.74 -10.92
CA LYS A 84 -20.65 -12.53 -10.24
C LYS A 84 -22.07 -12.24 -10.71
N ASP A 85 -22.34 -10.99 -11.06
CA ASP A 85 -23.61 -10.53 -11.62
C ASP A 85 -23.74 -10.84 -13.13
N LYS A 86 -22.75 -11.54 -13.70
CA LYS A 86 -22.68 -11.99 -15.09
C LYS A 86 -22.84 -10.85 -16.11
N MET A 87 -22.35 -9.65 -15.76
CA MET A 87 -22.36 -8.51 -16.68
C MET A 87 -21.48 -8.84 -17.90
N THR A 88 -22.11 -8.92 -19.08
CA THR A 88 -21.49 -9.43 -20.33
C THR A 88 -20.39 -8.52 -20.89
N THR A 89 -20.43 -7.22 -20.55
CA THR A 89 -19.43 -6.21 -20.92
C THR A 89 -18.04 -6.46 -20.30
N TYR A 90 -17.91 -7.40 -19.37
CA TYR A 90 -16.72 -7.64 -18.56
C TYR A 90 -15.69 -8.62 -19.13
N ALA A 91 -16.10 -9.55 -20.03
CA ALA A 91 -15.28 -10.72 -20.38
C ALA A 91 -13.92 -10.40 -21.04
N ASN A 92 -13.70 -9.17 -21.52
CA ASN A 92 -12.54 -8.77 -22.31
C ASN A 92 -11.65 -7.69 -21.66
N SER A 93 -11.78 -7.43 -20.35
CA SER A 93 -10.95 -6.42 -19.67
C SER A 93 -9.45 -6.73 -19.78
N LYS A 94 -8.67 -5.75 -20.23
CA LYS A 94 -7.20 -5.83 -20.32
C LYS A 94 -6.54 -5.69 -18.95
N TYR A 95 -7.19 -5.00 -18.02
CA TYR A 95 -6.67 -4.72 -16.68
C TYR A 95 -7.41 -5.52 -15.62
N GLY A 96 -6.70 -5.80 -14.51
CA GLY A 96 -7.28 -6.52 -13.38
C GLY A 96 -8.10 -5.64 -12.43
N LEU A 97 -7.98 -4.32 -12.56
CA LEU A 97 -8.68 -3.34 -11.73
C LEU A 97 -9.64 -2.50 -12.57
N GLN A 98 -10.82 -2.24 -12.03
CA GLN A 98 -11.87 -1.49 -12.71
C GLN A 98 -12.69 -0.68 -11.74
N ARG A 99 -13.18 0.44 -12.22
CA ARG A 99 -14.03 1.35 -11.48
C ARG A 99 -15.46 1.25 -11.99
N TYR A 100 -16.38 0.99 -11.08
CA TYR A 100 -17.81 1.06 -11.36
C TYR A 100 -18.29 2.50 -11.21
N ILE A 101 -19.07 2.97 -12.19
CA ILE A 101 -19.58 4.33 -12.28
C ILE A 101 -21.06 4.29 -12.62
N ASP A 102 -21.86 5.05 -11.88
CA ASP A 102 -23.29 5.23 -12.09
C ASP A 102 -23.67 6.73 -12.16
N VAL A 103 -24.97 7.01 -12.11
CA VAL A 103 -25.55 8.38 -12.07
C VAL A 103 -25.03 9.20 -10.89
N SER A 104 -24.80 8.55 -9.74
CA SER A 104 -24.35 9.18 -8.50
C SER A 104 -22.85 9.48 -8.54
N GLY A 105 -22.08 8.75 -9.35
CA GLY A 105 -20.65 8.92 -9.51
C GLY A 105 -19.91 7.60 -9.42
N TYR A 106 -18.74 7.62 -8.76
CA TYR A 106 -18.00 6.39 -8.50
C TYR A 106 -18.67 5.60 -7.38
N VAL A 107 -19.01 4.32 -7.61
CA VAL A 107 -19.59 3.52 -6.52
C VAL A 107 -18.64 3.44 -5.34
N GLY A 108 -19.16 3.71 -4.13
CA GLY A 108 -18.36 3.80 -2.91
C GLY A 108 -17.78 5.17 -2.61
N SER A 109 -17.87 6.14 -3.53
CA SER A 109 -17.74 7.56 -3.20
C SER A 109 -19.05 8.04 -2.55
N GLU A 110 -18.97 8.68 -1.39
CA GLU A 110 -20.14 9.25 -0.70
C GLU A 110 -20.56 10.58 -1.37
N GLU A 111 -20.64 10.61 -2.70
CA GLU A 111 -21.05 11.81 -3.43
C GLU A 111 -22.57 11.97 -3.36
N LYS A 112 -23.00 13.00 -2.63
CA LYS A 112 -24.40 13.40 -2.59
C LYS A 112 -24.74 14.25 -3.79
N PHE A 113 -25.96 14.12 -4.30
CA PHE A 113 -26.50 15.01 -5.31
C PHE A 113 -26.52 16.47 -4.83
N ILE A 114 -26.36 17.42 -5.75
CA ILE A 114 -26.23 18.83 -5.42
C ILE A 114 -27.47 19.32 -4.68
N THR A 115 -27.24 20.07 -3.60
CA THR A 115 -28.27 20.86 -2.92
C THR A 115 -27.77 22.28 -2.71
N ASN A 116 -28.42 23.25 -3.37
CA ASN A 116 -28.15 24.67 -3.29
C ASN A 116 -29.44 25.50 -3.55
N ASP A 117 -29.29 26.78 -3.87
CA ASP A 117 -30.42 27.69 -4.08
C ASP A 117 -31.26 27.34 -5.32
N TYR A 118 -30.69 26.61 -6.27
CA TYR A 118 -31.33 26.21 -7.53
C TYR A 118 -31.73 24.72 -7.56
N TRP A 119 -31.02 23.89 -6.80
CA TRP A 119 -31.14 22.44 -6.81
C TRP A 119 -31.44 21.88 -5.42
N LEU A 120 -32.26 20.83 -5.33
CA LEU A 120 -32.53 20.09 -4.10
C LEU A 120 -32.42 18.60 -4.38
N ASP A 121 -31.44 17.92 -3.77
CA ASP A 121 -31.15 16.51 -4.02
C ASP A 121 -31.00 16.19 -5.52
N GLY A 122 -30.40 17.14 -6.26
CA GLY A 122 -30.24 17.08 -7.71
C GLY A 122 -31.49 17.41 -8.54
N TYR A 123 -32.63 17.72 -7.94
CA TYR A 123 -33.83 18.18 -8.66
C TYR A 123 -33.89 19.70 -8.79
N SER A 124 -34.31 20.19 -9.96
CA SER A 124 -34.46 21.64 -10.19
C SER A 124 -35.60 22.20 -9.35
N ARG A 125 -35.38 23.36 -8.72
CA ARG A 125 -36.43 24.07 -7.95
C ARG A 125 -37.35 24.91 -8.84
N THR A 126 -36.98 25.14 -10.10
CA THR A 126 -37.66 26.13 -10.97
C THR A 126 -38.28 25.55 -12.24
N PHE A 127 -37.88 24.35 -12.67
CA PHE A 127 -38.40 23.70 -13.86
C PHE A 127 -38.41 22.17 -13.70
N SER A 128 -38.98 21.45 -14.67
CA SER A 128 -38.92 19.98 -14.73
C SER A 128 -37.53 19.56 -15.21
N GLY A 129 -36.64 19.19 -14.30
CA GLY A 129 -35.29 18.79 -14.66
C GLY A 129 -34.46 18.32 -13.49
N ILE A 130 -33.33 17.71 -13.81
CA ILE A 130 -32.40 17.09 -12.87
C ILE A 130 -30.96 17.55 -13.18
N ILE A 131 -30.10 17.54 -12.17
CA ILE A 131 -28.67 17.77 -12.30
C ILE A 131 -27.92 16.55 -11.76
N ILE A 132 -27.04 16.00 -12.57
CA ILE A 132 -26.25 14.82 -12.22
C ILE A 132 -24.77 15.07 -12.48
N SER A 133 -23.90 14.32 -11.80
CA SER A 133 -22.45 14.45 -11.94
C SER A 133 -22.02 14.21 -13.40
N HIS A 134 -21.16 15.07 -13.93
CA HIS A 134 -20.52 14.81 -15.21
C HIS A 134 -19.42 13.78 -14.99
N ASN A 135 -19.66 12.56 -15.43
CA ASN A 135 -18.73 11.45 -15.32
C ASN A 135 -18.77 10.61 -16.61
N ASP A 136 -17.94 9.58 -16.71
CA ASP A 136 -17.87 8.74 -17.90
C ASP A 136 -19.17 7.97 -18.20
N TYR A 137 -19.97 7.65 -17.18
CA TYR A 137 -21.27 7.03 -17.33
C TYR A 137 -22.26 8.02 -17.97
N SER A 138 -22.50 9.16 -17.32
CA SER A 138 -23.45 10.17 -17.81
C SER A 138 -23.06 10.73 -19.18
N SER A 139 -21.76 10.93 -19.44
CA SER A 139 -21.25 11.37 -20.74
C SER A 139 -21.46 10.38 -21.88
N ARG A 140 -21.59 9.08 -21.59
CA ARG A 140 -21.88 8.04 -22.60
C ARG A 140 -23.39 7.89 -22.77
N ILE A 141 -24.10 7.68 -21.67
CA ILE A 141 -25.53 7.39 -21.70
C ILE A 141 -26.34 8.56 -22.24
N LEU A 142 -26.06 9.80 -21.84
CA LEU A 142 -26.84 10.96 -22.30
C LEU A 142 -26.73 11.23 -23.81
N LYS A 143 -25.74 10.67 -24.51
CA LYS A 143 -25.62 10.80 -25.98
C LYS A 143 -26.67 9.99 -26.73
N GLU A 144 -27.17 8.92 -26.12
CA GLU A 144 -28.08 7.96 -26.74
C GLU A 144 -29.43 7.90 -26.01
N ALA A 145 -29.52 8.39 -24.77
CA ALA A 145 -30.74 8.42 -23.99
C ALA A 145 -31.74 9.45 -24.52
N ASN A 146 -33.01 9.04 -24.58
CA ASN A 146 -34.13 9.89 -24.98
C ASN A 146 -35.12 10.12 -23.83
N PHE A 147 -35.19 9.22 -22.85
CA PHE A 147 -36.10 9.34 -21.71
C PHE A 147 -35.41 9.02 -20.39
N VAL A 148 -36.00 9.52 -19.30
CA VAL A 148 -35.66 9.16 -17.92
C VAL A 148 -36.88 8.53 -17.27
N LYS A 149 -36.70 7.32 -16.74
CA LYS A 149 -37.68 6.60 -15.92
C LYS A 149 -37.33 6.79 -14.44
N PHE A 150 -38.29 7.24 -13.66
CA PHE A 150 -38.18 7.49 -12.23
C PHE A 150 -38.70 6.32 -11.40
N SER A 151 -38.32 6.25 -10.12
CA SER A 151 -38.71 5.14 -9.21
C SER A 151 -40.22 5.04 -9.00
N ASN A 152 -40.93 6.17 -9.13
CA ASN A 152 -42.39 6.22 -9.08
C ASN A 152 -43.08 5.69 -10.37
N GLY A 153 -42.30 5.31 -11.39
CA GLY A 153 -42.76 4.79 -12.67
C GLY A 153 -42.96 5.86 -13.75
N ASP A 154 -42.80 7.15 -13.44
CA ASP A 154 -42.93 8.22 -14.43
C ASP A 154 -41.80 8.13 -15.47
N ILE A 155 -42.14 8.37 -16.74
CA ILE A 155 -41.18 8.42 -17.85
C ILE A 155 -41.29 9.79 -18.51
N LEU A 156 -40.21 10.56 -18.47
CA LEU A 156 -40.13 11.91 -19.05
C LEU A 156 -39.10 11.94 -20.18
N GLU A 157 -39.37 12.72 -21.22
CA GLU A 157 -38.48 12.89 -22.37
C GLU A 157 -37.35 13.87 -22.03
N ILE A 158 -36.13 13.59 -22.49
CA ILE A 158 -35.00 14.50 -22.37
C ILE A 158 -35.09 15.53 -23.50
N GLU A 159 -35.42 16.78 -23.15
CA GLU A 159 -35.53 17.87 -24.13
C GLU A 159 -34.15 18.41 -24.53
N SER A 160 -33.26 18.54 -23.54
CA SER A 160 -31.90 19.01 -23.72
C SER A 160 -31.06 18.68 -22.50
N PHE A 161 -29.75 18.53 -22.68
CA PHE A 161 -28.81 18.53 -21.57
C PHE A 161 -27.61 19.42 -21.90
N GLU A 162 -27.06 20.08 -20.89
CA GLU A 162 -25.94 21.01 -21.04
C GLU A 162 -24.91 20.81 -19.92
N ASN A 163 -23.65 21.08 -20.23
CA ASN A 163 -22.59 21.11 -19.23
C ASN A 163 -22.74 22.36 -18.38
N THR A 164 -22.77 22.18 -17.06
CA THR A 164 -22.81 23.26 -16.09
C THR A 164 -21.80 23.04 -14.96
N HIS A 165 -21.57 24.07 -14.16
CA HIS A 165 -20.67 24.03 -13.00
C HIS A 165 -21.40 24.58 -11.77
N ASP A 166 -21.09 24.03 -10.60
CA ASP A 166 -21.53 24.65 -9.34
C ASP A 166 -20.72 25.91 -9.08
N ASP A 167 -21.38 27.04 -8.81
CA ASP A 167 -20.74 28.33 -8.54
C ASP A 167 -19.75 28.25 -7.35
N LYS A 168 -19.98 27.32 -6.43
CA LYS A 168 -19.11 27.06 -5.28
C LYS A 168 -17.94 26.12 -5.60
N ASN A 169 -17.98 25.38 -6.71
CA ASN A 169 -16.97 24.39 -7.06
C ASN A 169 -16.81 24.21 -8.58
N ILE A 170 -16.17 25.19 -9.23
CA ILE A 170 -15.91 25.24 -10.69
C ILE A 170 -15.20 23.98 -11.21
N TYR A 171 -14.47 23.26 -10.37
CA TYR A 171 -13.71 22.07 -10.75
C TYR A 171 -14.54 20.78 -10.83
N LYS A 172 -15.83 20.81 -10.45
CA LYS A 172 -16.75 19.67 -10.63
C LYS A 172 -17.81 20.02 -11.69
N PRO A 173 -17.69 19.49 -12.92
CA PRO A 173 -18.72 19.65 -13.93
C PRO A 173 -19.94 18.77 -13.62
N TYR A 174 -21.11 19.24 -14.07
CA TYR A 174 -22.39 18.56 -13.97
C TYR A 174 -23.11 18.61 -15.30
N PHE A 175 -24.04 17.68 -15.51
CA PHE A 175 -25.03 17.75 -16.58
C PHE A 175 -26.35 18.26 -16.01
N GLU A 176 -26.78 19.43 -16.46
CA GLU A 176 -28.16 19.87 -16.29
C GLU A 176 -29.01 19.22 -17.39
N ILE A 177 -30.03 18.48 -17.00
CA ILE A 177 -30.94 17.75 -17.90
C ILE A 177 -32.33 18.33 -17.76
N LYS A 178 -32.84 18.93 -18.83
CA LYS A 178 -34.23 19.42 -18.92
C LYS A 178 -35.13 18.31 -19.42
N LEU A 179 -36.22 18.10 -18.70
CA LEU A 179 -37.16 17.02 -18.93
C LEU A 179 -38.52 17.58 -19.33
N SER A 180 -39.22 16.88 -20.22
CA SER A 180 -40.54 17.29 -20.66
C SER A 180 -41.53 17.33 -19.49
N GLY A 181 -42.37 18.36 -19.48
CA GLY A 181 -43.39 18.56 -18.43
C GLY A 181 -43.31 19.91 -17.73
N LYS A 182 -44.41 20.29 -17.07
CA LYS A 182 -44.56 21.59 -16.38
C LYS A 182 -44.46 21.50 -14.86
N ASN A 183 -44.45 20.28 -14.31
CA ASN A 183 -44.44 20.06 -12.87
C ASN A 183 -43.00 20.05 -12.35
N ILE A 184 -42.78 20.71 -11.21
CA ILE A 184 -41.51 20.62 -10.49
C ILE A 184 -41.39 19.21 -9.89
N LEU A 185 -40.29 18.55 -10.22
CA LEU A 185 -39.92 17.23 -9.73
C LEU A 185 -39.30 17.32 -8.34
N SER A 186 -39.30 16.21 -7.59
CA SER A 186 -38.62 16.16 -6.29
C SER A 186 -38.35 14.73 -5.87
N SER A 187 -37.32 14.53 -5.04
CA SER A 187 -36.98 13.21 -4.48
C SER A 187 -38.19 12.56 -3.79
N SER A 188 -38.97 13.32 -3.02
CA SER A 188 -40.16 12.82 -2.33
C SER A 188 -41.28 12.29 -3.24
N LYS A 189 -41.38 12.78 -4.47
CA LYS A 189 -42.44 12.41 -5.43
C LYS A 189 -41.96 11.40 -6.46
N ASN A 190 -40.71 11.53 -6.89
CA ASN A 190 -40.15 10.83 -8.04
C ASN A 190 -39.13 9.76 -7.64
N GLY A 191 -38.65 9.76 -6.40
CA GLY A 191 -37.60 8.85 -5.91
C GLY A 191 -36.21 9.48 -5.90
N GLU A 192 -35.22 8.76 -5.39
CA GLU A 192 -33.83 9.22 -5.41
C GLU A 192 -33.26 9.17 -6.83
N LEU A 193 -32.36 10.11 -7.16
CA LEU A 193 -31.73 10.13 -8.48
C LEU A 193 -30.77 8.97 -8.72
N SER A 194 -30.35 8.25 -7.68
CA SER A 194 -29.57 7.01 -7.80
C SER A 194 -30.34 5.88 -8.49
N ASP A 195 -31.67 5.94 -8.46
CA ASP A 195 -32.55 4.86 -8.90
C ASP A 195 -33.15 5.11 -10.29
N ILE A 196 -32.80 6.22 -10.93
CA ILE A 196 -33.32 6.55 -12.26
C ILE A 196 -32.73 5.60 -13.32
N VAL A 197 -33.54 5.32 -14.34
CA VAL A 197 -33.12 4.49 -15.48
C VAL A 197 -33.26 5.32 -16.76
N PHE A 198 -32.18 5.42 -17.53
CA PHE A 198 -32.22 6.04 -18.85
C PHE A 198 -32.80 5.05 -19.87
N LEU A 199 -33.63 5.55 -20.78
CA LEU A 199 -34.20 4.76 -21.87
C LEU A 199 -33.81 5.34 -23.23
N ASP A 200 -33.65 4.46 -24.21
CA ASP A 200 -33.40 4.83 -25.60
C ASP A 200 -34.68 5.31 -26.32
N TYR A 201 -34.58 5.62 -27.61
CA TYR A 201 -35.72 6.04 -28.43
C TYR A 201 -36.85 4.98 -28.50
N SER A 202 -36.50 3.70 -28.38
CA SER A 202 -37.43 2.58 -28.38
C SER A 202 -38.07 2.35 -27.00
N LYS A 203 -37.68 3.13 -25.99
CA LYS A 203 -38.04 2.99 -24.56
C LYS A 203 -37.49 1.71 -23.92
N GLU A 204 -36.43 1.15 -24.49
CA GLU A 204 -35.70 0.05 -23.87
C GLU A 204 -34.76 0.59 -22.79
N GLU A 205 -34.60 -0.15 -21.70
CA GLU A 205 -33.75 0.25 -20.58
C GLU A 205 -32.27 0.21 -20.99
N MET A 206 -31.60 1.36 -20.84
CA MET A 206 -30.17 1.47 -21.04
C MET A 206 -29.42 1.00 -19.79
N PRO A 207 -28.12 0.63 -19.91
CA PRO A 207 -27.32 0.26 -18.74
C PRO A 207 -27.36 1.35 -17.66
N SER A 208 -27.59 0.95 -16.41
CA SER A 208 -27.58 1.83 -15.23
C SER A 208 -26.18 2.21 -14.77
N ASP A 209 -25.16 1.54 -15.31
CA ASP A 209 -23.76 1.71 -14.92
C ASP A 209 -22.79 1.44 -16.08
N VAL A 210 -21.52 1.83 -15.85
CA VAL A 210 -20.39 1.51 -16.71
C VAL A 210 -19.18 1.11 -15.86
N LEU A 211 -18.46 0.08 -16.32
CA LEU A 211 -17.15 -0.31 -15.80
C LEU A 211 -16.03 0.31 -16.64
N ILE A 212 -15.05 0.90 -15.95
CA ILE A 212 -13.90 1.54 -16.57
C ILE A 212 -12.61 0.93 -16.07
N GLU A 213 -11.72 0.58 -17.00
CA GLU A 213 -10.42 0.01 -16.67
C GLU A 213 -9.54 1.02 -15.91
N TYR A 214 -8.86 0.54 -14.86
CA TYR A 214 -7.91 1.36 -14.12
C TYR A 214 -6.50 1.20 -14.72
N GLU A 215 -6.17 2.07 -15.67
CA GLU A 215 -4.97 1.93 -16.51
C GLU A 215 -3.64 2.24 -15.80
N SER A 216 -3.65 2.81 -14.59
CA SER A 216 -2.45 3.25 -13.88
C SER A 216 -1.55 2.12 -13.37
N GLN A 217 -1.99 0.86 -13.46
CA GLN A 217 -1.23 -0.34 -13.13
C GLN A 217 -1.82 -1.58 -13.82
N PHE A 218 -1.07 -2.69 -13.90
CA PHE A 218 -1.57 -3.95 -14.47
C PHE A 218 -2.74 -4.56 -13.67
N GLY A 219 -2.68 -4.53 -12.34
CA GLY A 219 -3.77 -4.98 -11.48
C GLY A 219 -3.79 -6.49 -11.20
N LEU A 220 -2.63 -7.14 -11.06
CA LEU A 220 -2.52 -8.60 -10.86
C LEU A 220 -3.36 -9.10 -9.68
N GLN A 221 -3.43 -8.34 -8.59
CA GLN A 221 -4.25 -8.64 -7.43
C GLN A 221 -5.73 -8.80 -7.79
N GLY A 222 -6.26 -7.95 -8.68
CA GLY A 222 -7.65 -8.03 -9.13
C GLY A 222 -7.93 -9.31 -9.93
N PHE A 223 -7.02 -9.71 -10.82
CA PHE A 223 -7.14 -10.98 -11.55
C PHE A 223 -7.13 -12.20 -10.60
N ILE A 224 -6.22 -12.21 -9.62
CA ILE A 224 -6.11 -13.31 -8.65
C ILE A 224 -7.35 -13.37 -7.75
N PHE A 225 -7.74 -12.25 -7.15
CA PHE A 225 -8.88 -12.21 -6.25
C PHE A 225 -10.19 -12.54 -6.95
N ARG A 226 -10.35 -12.13 -8.21
CA ARG A 226 -11.45 -12.57 -9.05
C ARG A 226 -11.46 -14.07 -9.26
N ALA A 227 -10.32 -14.67 -9.60
CA ALA A 227 -10.22 -16.12 -9.76
C ALA A 227 -10.60 -16.87 -8.47
N ILE A 228 -10.16 -16.38 -7.31
CA ILE A 228 -10.53 -16.93 -5.99
C ILE A 228 -12.03 -16.72 -5.71
N SER A 229 -12.58 -15.56 -6.06
CA SER A 229 -13.97 -15.19 -5.78
C SER A 229 -15.00 -16.16 -6.39
N LYS A 230 -14.65 -16.84 -7.48
CA LYS A 230 -15.48 -17.87 -8.14
C LYS A 230 -15.78 -19.07 -7.25
N PHE A 231 -14.98 -19.29 -6.20
CA PHE A 231 -15.14 -20.39 -5.25
C PHE A 231 -15.76 -19.96 -3.91
N THR A 232 -16.25 -18.72 -3.82
CA THR A 232 -16.75 -18.10 -2.58
C THR A 232 -18.18 -17.61 -2.76
N ASP A 233 -18.94 -17.56 -1.67
CA ASP A 233 -20.34 -17.12 -1.72
C ASP A 233 -20.41 -15.58 -1.88
N TYR A 234 -21.30 -15.09 -2.74
CA TYR A 234 -21.44 -13.67 -3.12
C TYR A 234 -21.37 -12.72 -1.90
N ASN A 235 -22.17 -13.01 -0.88
CA ASN A 235 -22.37 -12.15 0.30
C ASN A 235 -21.15 -12.03 1.24
N ILE A 236 -20.22 -12.99 1.21
CA ILE A 236 -19.08 -13.04 2.15
C ILE A 236 -17.72 -12.95 1.45
N THR A 237 -17.71 -12.93 0.12
CA THR A 237 -16.49 -13.01 -0.71
C THR A 237 -15.46 -11.96 -0.32
N ILE A 238 -15.86 -10.68 -0.25
CA ILE A 238 -14.94 -9.59 0.07
C ILE A 238 -14.35 -9.79 1.47
N LYS A 239 -15.16 -10.19 2.45
CA LYS A 239 -14.68 -10.48 3.80
C LYS A 239 -13.68 -11.63 3.83
N GLU A 240 -13.92 -12.71 3.09
CA GLU A 240 -13.00 -13.85 2.99
C GLU A 240 -11.66 -13.45 2.33
N LEU A 241 -11.70 -12.60 1.30
CA LEU A 241 -10.50 -12.07 0.67
C LEU A 241 -9.72 -11.13 1.60
N ASN A 242 -10.42 -10.28 2.37
CA ASN A 242 -9.79 -9.41 3.37
C ASN A 242 -9.09 -10.23 4.45
N VAL A 243 -9.73 -11.31 4.92
CA VAL A 243 -9.13 -12.27 5.87
C VAL A 243 -7.88 -12.91 5.27
N LEU A 244 -7.95 -13.38 4.02
CA LEU A 244 -6.81 -13.97 3.33
C LEU A 244 -5.65 -12.97 3.25
N CYS A 245 -5.91 -11.73 2.84
CA CYS A 245 -4.91 -10.68 2.76
C CYS A 245 -4.29 -10.38 4.13
N GLY A 246 -5.12 -10.20 5.17
CA GLY A 246 -4.66 -9.96 6.54
C GLY A 246 -3.82 -11.09 7.12
N ILE A 247 -4.14 -12.36 6.82
CA ILE A 247 -3.34 -13.52 7.25
C ILE A 247 -1.99 -13.55 6.53
N ILE A 248 -1.95 -13.30 5.22
CA ILE A 248 -0.69 -13.27 4.46
C ILE A 248 0.20 -12.12 4.97
N THR A 249 -0.36 -10.94 5.22
CA THR A 249 0.36 -9.81 5.83
C THR A 249 0.91 -10.19 7.21
N ALA A 250 0.10 -10.79 8.09
CA ALA A 250 0.55 -11.25 9.40
C ALA A 250 1.68 -12.29 9.32
N LEU A 251 1.60 -13.22 8.37
CA LEU A 251 2.64 -14.21 8.10
C LEU A 251 3.95 -13.52 7.69
N THR A 252 3.90 -12.59 6.72
CA THR A 252 5.07 -11.85 6.25
C THR A 252 5.75 -11.09 7.39
N MET A 253 4.97 -10.37 8.21
CA MET A 253 5.50 -9.64 9.37
C MET A 253 6.11 -10.57 10.42
N THR A 254 5.48 -11.70 10.69
CA THR A 254 5.99 -12.69 11.65
C THR A 254 7.31 -13.29 11.17
N ILE A 255 7.45 -13.57 9.86
CA ILE A 255 8.73 -14.02 9.28
C ILE A 255 9.80 -12.96 9.48
N ILE A 256 9.52 -11.68 9.21
CA ILE A 256 10.48 -10.59 9.44
C ILE A 256 10.90 -10.54 10.91
N VAL A 257 9.96 -10.62 11.85
CA VAL A 257 10.26 -10.63 13.29
C VAL A 257 11.19 -11.78 13.68
N PHE A 258 10.93 -13.00 13.21
CA PHE A 258 11.79 -14.15 13.47
C PHE A 258 13.19 -13.96 12.88
N LEU A 259 13.28 -13.49 11.63
CA LEU A 259 14.57 -13.21 10.98
C LEU A 259 15.34 -12.10 11.71
N MET A 260 14.66 -11.07 12.24
CA MET A 260 15.27 -10.03 13.08
C MET A 260 15.84 -10.60 14.36
N GLY A 261 15.10 -11.49 15.03
CA GLY A 261 15.54 -12.17 16.25
C GLY A 261 16.81 -12.99 16.02
N ILE A 262 16.92 -13.61 14.85
CA ILE A 262 18.08 -14.40 14.43
C ILE A 262 19.27 -13.51 14.07
N LYS A 263 19.05 -12.46 13.28
CA LYS A 263 20.13 -11.59 12.78
C LYS A 263 20.68 -10.65 13.86
N TYR A 264 19.83 -10.18 14.77
CA TYR A 264 20.18 -9.18 15.77
C TYR A 264 20.00 -9.73 17.18
N ASN A 265 18.79 -9.65 17.73
CA ASN A 265 18.45 -10.15 19.06
C ASN A 265 16.94 -10.11 19.29
N LEU A 266 16.51 -10.72 20.41
CA LEU A 266 15.11 -10.77 20.82
C LEU A 266 14.49 -9.39 21.06
N LEU A 267 15.24 -8.42 21.59
CA LEU A 267 14.70 -7.09 21.86
C LEU A 267 14.25 -6.40 20.56
N LEU A 268 15.10 -6.42 19.53
CA LEU A 268 14.74 -5.85 18.23
C LEU A 268 13.55 -6.60 17.61
N ALA A 269 13.51 -7.93 17.72
CA ALA A 269 12.38 -8.73 17.25
C ALA A 269 11.06 -8.34 17.94
N VAL A 270 11.06 -8.21 19.26
CA VAL A 270 9.89 -7.78 20.04
C VAL A 270 9.45 -6.38 19.61
N ILE A 271 10.38 -5.44 19.40
CA ILE A 271 10.03 -4.09 18.93
C ILE A 271 9.42 -4.13 17.54
N TYR A 272 9.97 -4.90 16.60
CA TYR A 272 9.35 -5.09 15.28
C TYR A 272 7.93 -5.64 15.41
N TYR A 273 7.73 -6.65 16.25
CA TYR A 273 6.41 -7.25 16.46
C TYR A 273 5.41 -6.25 17.05
N LEU A 274 5.78 -5.55 18.12
CA LEU A 274 4.92 -4.56 18.76
C LEU A 274 4.62 -3.38 17.83
N THR A 275 5.59 -2.92 17.04
CA THR A 275 5.35 -1.87 16.05
C THR A 275 4.39 -2.33 14.96
N PHE A 276 4.52 -3.54 14.43
CA PHE A 276 3.55 -4.08 13.45
C PHE A 276 2.17 -4.32 14.06
N LEU A 277 2.11 -4.73 15.33
CA LEU A 277 0.86 -4.94 16.03
C LEU A 277 0.14 -3.63 16.35
N LEU A 278 0.87 -2.58 16.76
CA LEU A 278 0.28 -1.37 17.35
C LEU A 278 0.24 -0.18 16.38
N SER A 279 0.84 -0.29 15.19
CA SER A 279 0.83 0.78 14.19
C SER A 279 -0.55 0.94 13.55
N PRO A 280 -1.20 2.12 13.64
CA PRO A 280 -2.47 2.34 12.95
C PRO A 280 -2.32 2.23 11.43
N TRP A 281 -1.15 2.59 10.89
CA TRP A 281 -0.88 2.54 9.46
C TRP A 281 -0.79 1.11 8.94
N ILE A 282 0.00 0.25 9.60
CA ILE A 282 0.12 -1.16 9.22
C ILE A 282 -1.24 -1.85 9.34
N VAL A 283 -1.95 -1.62 10.45
CA VAL A 283 -3.26 -2.24 10.68
C VAL A 283 -4.26 -1.85 9.59
N ASN A 284 -4.31 -0.57 9.19
CA ASN A 284 -5.23 -0.08 8.16
C ASN A 284 -4.97 -0.69 6.78
N PHE A 285 -3.71 -0.90 6.38
CA PHE A 285 -3.37 -1.47 5.07
C PHE A 285 -3.45 -3.01 5.04
N ALA A 286 -3.31 -3.68 6.17
CA ALA A 286 -3.02 -5.11 6.22
C ALA A 286 -4.06 -6.02 5.54
N ARG A 287 -5.35 -5.65 5.59
CA ARG A 287 -6.47 -6.40 5.00
C ARG A 287 -6.93 -5.86 3.63
N ASN A 288 -6.29 -4.80 3.13
CA ASN A 288 -6.79 -4.05 1.97
C ASN A 288 -6.47 -4.77 0.64
N LEU A 289 -7.50 -5.02 -0.15
CA LEU A 289 -7.39 -5.79 -1.40
C LEU A 289 -6.69 -5.05 -2.54
N TYR A 290 -6.70 -3.72 -2.54
CA TYR A 290 -5.99 -2.95 -3.56
C TYR A 290 -4.50 -2.89 -3.26
N TRP A 291 -4.16 -2.58 -2.02
CA TRP A 291 -2.80 -2.28 -1.59
C TRP A 291 -1.93 -3.52 -1.37
N VAL A 292 -2.55 -4.66 -1.01
CA VAL A 292 -1.88 -5.97 -0.82
C VAL A 292 -0.55 -5.84 -0.08
N GLU A 293 -0.61 -5.26 1.12
CA GLU A 293 0.54 -4.75 1.88
C GLU A 293 1.68 -5.77 2.07
N PHE A 294 1.35 -7.06 2.21
CA PHE A 294 2.35 -8.13 2.29
C PHE A 294 3.39 -8.09 1.15
N THR A 295 2.99 -7.66 -0.05
CA THR A 295 3.90 -7.53 -1.20
C THR A 295 4.98 -6.46 -0.99
N TRP A 296 4.77 -5.52 -0.09
CA TRP A 296 5.72 -4.45 0.21
C TRP A 296 6.84 -4.94 1.13
N PHE A 297 6.52 -5.85 2.04
CA PHE A 297 7.43 -6.33 3.09
C PHE A 297 8.11 -7.66 2.74
N ILE A 298 7.57 -8.47 1.82
CA ILE A 298 8.23 -9.69 1.33
C ILE A 298 9.69 -9.43 0.85
N PRO A 299 9.98 -8.38 0.07
CA PRO A 299 11.35 -8.06 -0.33
C PRO A 299 12.30 -7.87 0.87
N MET A 300 11.85 -7.20 1.94
CA MET A 300 12.64 -7.06 3.17
C MET A 300 12.96 -8.42 3.80
N ALA A 301 11.97 -9.33 3.87
CA ALA A 301 12.17 -10.68 4.40
C ALA A 301 13.20 -11.48 3.58
N ILE A 302 13.16 -11.37 2.25
CA ILE A 302 14.13 -12.01 1.34
C ILE A 302 15.54 -11.46 1.60
N GLY A 303 15.66 -10.14 1.72
CA GLY A 303 16.91 -9.45 2.07
C GLY A 303 17.53 -9.92 3.38
N LEU A 304 16.71 -9.98 4.43
CA LEU A 304 17.10 -10.49 5.75
C LEU A 304 17.55 -11.95 5.68
N PHE A 305 16.77 -12.80 5.02
CA PHE A 305 17.11 -14.21 4.84
C PHE A 305 18.45 -14.38 4.11
N CYS A 306 18.66 -13.62 3.04
CA CYS A 306 19.91 -13.61 2.28
C CYS A 306 21.10 -13.19 3.15
N SER A 307 20.92 -12.14 3.93
CA SER A 307 21.93 -11.60 4.84
C SER A 307 22.33 -12.59 5.94
N ILE A 308 21.37 -13.27 6.56
CA ILE A 308 21.65 -14.33 7.56
C ILE A 308 22.42 -15.49 6.93
N ASN A 309 22.10 -15.83 5.68
CA ASN A 309 22.67 -16.98 4.97
C ASN A 309 23.73 -16.58 3.94
N ILE A 310 24.44 -15.46 4.16
CA ILE A 310 25.34 -14.87 3.17
C ILE A 310 26.41 -15.83 2.67
N ASN A 311 26.90 -16.76 3.50
CA ASN A 311 27.93 -17.73 3.11
C ASN A 311 27.37 -18.90 2.27
N ASN A 312 26.06 -19.14 2.30
CA ASN A 312 25.42 -20.25 1.58
C ASN A 312 25.03 -19.85 0.15
N LYS A 313 25.75 -20.39 -0.85
CA LYS A 313 25.55 -20.09 -2.28
C LYS A 313 24.13 -20.40 -2.77
N ILE A 314 23.53 -21.49 -2.29
CA ILE A 314 22.17 -21.88 -2.69
C ILE A 314 21.16 -20.87 -2.14
N CYS A 315 21.29 -20.49 -0.86
CA CYS A 315 20.41 -19.49 -0.25
C CYS A 315 20.52 -18.13 -0.93
N ARG A 316 21.73 -17.71 -1.31
CA ARG A 316 21.93 -16.48 -2.10
C ARG A 316 21.23 -16.57 -3.46
N PHE A 317 21.43 -17.66 -4.20
CA PHE A 317 20.80 -17.85 -5.50
C PHE A 317 19.27 -17.85 -5.43
N ILE A 318 18.69 -18.56 -4.45
CA ILE A 318 17.24 -18.52 -4.18
C ILE A 318 16.79 -17.10 -3.87
N SER A 319 17.56 -16.35 -3.08
CA SER A 319 17.24 -14.95 -2.75
C SER A 319 17.22 -14.06 -4.00
N TYR A 320 18.12 -14.27 -4.96
CA TYR A 320 18.11 -13.53 -6.24
C TYR A 320 16.84 -13.81 -7.06
N LEU A 321 16.44 -15.08 -7.15
CA LEU A 321 15.20 -15.46 -7.84
C LEU A 321 13.97 -14.87 -7.12
N LEU A 322 13.90 -14.99 -5.81
CA LEU A 322 12.79 -14.44 -5.02
C LEU A 322 12.75 -12.90 -5.07
N ALA A 323 13.90 -12.23 -5.12
CA ALA A 323 13.96 -10.78 -5.30
C ALA A 323 13.34 -10.36 -6.64
N PHE A 324 13.69 -11.05 -7.73
CA PHE A 324 13.07 -10.81 -9.03
C PHE A 324 11.55 -10.98 -8.99
N PHE A 325 11.05 -12.12 -8.50
CA PHE A 325 9.62 -12.41 -8.50
C PHE A 325 8.82 -11.53 -7.53
N SER A 326 9.36 -11.24 -6.35
CA SER A 326 8.67 -10.38 -5.38
C SER A 326 8.49 -8.96 -5.90
N ILE A 327 9.50 -8.41 -6.58
CA ILE A 327 9.42 -7.07 -7.18
C ILE A 327 8.54 -7.06 -8.43
N LEU A 328 8.63 -8.10 -9.28
CA LEU A 328 7.71 -8.29 -10.40
C LEU A 328 6.25 -8.30 -9.92
N ILE A 329 5.92 -9.15 -8.94
CA ILE A 329 4.57 -9.26 -8.38
C ILE A 329 4.13 -7.93 -7.76
N LYS A 330 4.98 -7.31 -6.93
CA LYS A 330 4.66 -6.01 -6.32
C LYS A 330 4.30 -4.98 -7.39
N CYS A 331 5.12 -4.84 -8.43
CA CYS A 331 4.91 -3.85 -9.49
C CYS A 331 3.69 -4.16 -10.36
N LEU A 332 3.39 -5.44 -10.60
CA LEU A 332 2.14 -5.84 -11.28
C LEU A 332 0.90 -5.56 -10.42
N CYS A 333 1.05 -5.51 -9.10
CA CYS A 333 0.03 -5.06 -8.15
C CYS A 333 0.09 -3.56 -7.81
N GLY A 334 0.97 -2.79 -8.46
CA GLY A 334 1.11 -1.34 -8.26
C GLY A 334 2.56 -0.89 -8.04
N TYR A 335 2.91 0.30 -8.53
CA TYR A 335 4.28 0.83 -8.46
C TYR A 335 4.55 1.67 -7.20
N GLU A 336 3.54 1.85 -6.36
CA GLU A 336 3.62 2.65 -5.15
C GLU A 336 4.69 2.09 -4.22
N TYR A 337 5.48 3.01 -3.66
CA TYR A 337 6.53 2.76 -2.67
C TYR A 337 7.73 1.95 -3.17
N ILE A 338 7.89 1.77 -4.48
CA ILE A 338 8.88 0.84 -5.04
C ILE A 338 10.32 1.15 -4.63
N SER A 339 10.70 2.42 -4.51
CA SER A 339 12.05 2.82 -4.08
C SER A 339 12.33 2.41 -2.63
N THR A 340 11.39 2.67 -1.71
CA THR A 340 11.49 2.22 -0.31
C THR A 340 11.53 0.69 -0.21
N ILE A 341 10.67 0.00 -0.97
CA ILE A 341 10.58 -1.46 -0.97
C ILE A 341 11.90 -2.09 -1.43
N MET A 342 12.46 -1.64 -2.57
CA MET A 342 13.73 -2.15 -3.09
C MET A 342 14.91 -1.84 -2.15
N LEU A 343 14.94 -0.66 -1.53
CA LEU A 343 15.97 -0.33 -0.54
C LEU A 343 15.85 -1.18 0.73
N SER A 344 14.64 -1.45 1.19
CA SER A 344 14.40 -2.31 2.37
C SER A 344 14.94 -3.73 2.18
N MET A 345 14.88 -4.25 0.95
CA MET A 345 15.43 -5.55 0.58
C MET A 345 16.96 -5.61 0.73
N ILE A 346 17.69 -4.55 0.40
CA ILE A 346 19.17 -4.55 0.54
C ILE A 346 19.66 -3.99 1.88
N THR A 347 18.80 -3.33 2.66
CA THR A 347 19.16 -2.58 3.88
C THR A 347 20.08 -3.37 4.81
N PHE A 348 19.72 -4.61 5.13
CA PHE A 348 20.45 -5.43 6.10
C PHE A 348 21.80 -5.94 5.60
N LEU A 349 21.92 -6.17 4.29
CA LEU A 349 23.20 -6.48 3.65
C LEU A 349 24.11 -5.25 3.61
N VAL A 350 23.54 -4.07 3.31
CA VAL A 350 24.27 -2.80 3.30
C VAL A 350 24.77 -2.45 4.70
N ILE A 351 23.98 -2.67 5.75
CA ILE A 351 24.42 -2.50 7.14
C ILE A 351 25.64 -3.38 7.43
N ASP A 352 25.60 -4.67 7.08
CA ASP A 352 26.74 -5.58 7.27
C ASP A 352 27.97 -5.11 6.48
N PHE A 353 27.77 -4.64 5.25
CA PHE A 353 28.84 -4.10 4.41
C PHE A 353 29.48 -2.84 5.02
N ILE A 354 28.68 -1.90 5.51
CA ILE A 354 29.16 -0.69 6.20
C ILE A 354 29.98 -1.08 7.42
N VAL A 355 29.49 -2.00 8.26
CA VAL A 355 30.25 -2.47 9.44
C VAL A 355 31.64 -2.97 9.05
N LEU A 356 31.76 -3.79 7.99
CA LEU A 356 33.07 -4.27 7.51
C LEU A 356 33.96 -3.17 6.91
N MET A 357 33.38 -2.09 6.36
CA MET A 357 34.15 -0.95 5.87
C MET A 357 34.86 -0.21 7.01
N PHE A 358 34.17 -0.07 8.15
CA PHE A 358 34.64 0.66 9.31
C PHE A 358 35.51 -0.16 10.29
N LEU A 359 35.74 -1.46 10.02
CA LEU A 359 36.79 -2.21 10.71
C LEU A 359 38.17 -1.62 10.41
N GLY A 360 39.00 -1.44 11.43
CA GLY A 360 40.37 -0.93 11.29
C GLY A 360 41.22 -1.86 10.42
N GLU A 361 42.19 -1.34 9.65
CA GLU A 361 43.06 -2.16 8.80
C GLU A 361 43.86 -3.21 9.57
N LYS A 362 44.18 -2.95 10.84
CA LYS A 362 44.86 -3.89 11.73
C LYS A 362 43.95 -5.01 12.24
N ASP A 363 42.64 -4.78 12.23
CA ASP A 363 41.62 -5.73 12.72
C ASP A 363 40.98 -6.54 11.58
N LYS A 364 41.33 -6.25 10.32
CA LYS A 364 40.80 -6.92 9.14
C LYS A 364 41.57 -8.22 8.86
N THR A 365 40.85 -9.32 8.87
CA THR A 365 41.38 -10.61 8.40
C THR A 365 41.20 -10.76 6.88
N ILE A 366 41.87 -11.76 6.29
CA ILE A 366 41.63 -12.16 4.89
C ILE A 366 40.16 -12.58 4.70
N GLU A 367 39.59 -13.28 5.69
CA GLU A 367 38.19 -13.70 5.68
C GLU A 367 37.21 -12.51 5.64
N ASP A 368 37.53 -11.42 6.34
CA ASP A 368 36.71 -10.20 6.31
C ASP A 368 36.74 -9.53 4.94
N SER A 369 37.89 -9.57 4.26
CA SER A 369 38.05 -9.00 2.91
C SER A 369 37.24 -9.80 1.87
N ASP A 370 37.29 -11.12 1.94
CA ASP A 370 36.49 -12.00 1.09
C ASP A 370 34.99 -11.84 1.36
N LYS A 371 34.61 -11.74 2.64
CA LYS A 371 33.21 -11.49 3.04
C LYS A 371 32.71 -10.14 2.57
N LYS A 372 33.53 -9.08 2.63
CA LYS A 372 33.19 -7.75 2.12
C LYS A 372 32.93 -7.80 0.61
N LYS A 373 33.79 -8.46 -0.16
CA LYS A 373 33.60 -8.65 -1.61
C LYS A 373 32.34 -9.47 -1.91
N LEU A 374 32.10 -10.52 -1.14
CA LEU A 374 30.89 -11.34 -1.26
C LEU A 374 29.62 -10.53 -0.98
N LEU A 375 29.60 -9.71 0.07
CA LEU A 375 28.49 -8.82 0.40
C LEU A 375 28.23 -7.82 -0.72
N PHE A 376 29.28 -7.15 -1.21
CA PHE A 376 29.16 -6.20 -2.33
C PHE A 376 28.54 -6.86 -3.56
N ASN A 377 29.08 -8.01 -3.98
CA ASN A 377 28.55 -8.76 -5.12
C ASN A 377 27.11 -9.21 -4.89
N THR A 378 26.77 -9.64 -3.67
CA THR A 378 25.41 -10.07 -3.33
C THR A 378 24.43 -8.91 -3.38
N ILE A 379 24.79 -7.74 -2.82
CA ILE A 379 23.99 -6.51 -2.89
C ILE A 379 23.76 -6.12 -4.35
N PHE A 380 24.83 -6.11 -5.15
CA PHE A 380 24.75 -5.74 -6.57
C PHE A 380 23.83 -6.68 -7.35
N ILE A 381 24.03 -8.00 -7.24
CA ILE A 381 23.22 -8.99 -7.96
C ILE A 381 21.76 -8.94 -7.48
N LEU A 382 21.50 -8.84 -6.18
CA LEU A 382 20.14 -8.72 -5.64
C LEU A 382 19.43 -7.46 -6.17
N GLY A 383 20.16 -6.34 -6.24
CA GLY A 383 19.69 -5.09 -6.85
C GLY A 383 19.35 -5.24 -8.34
N ILE A 384 20.22 -5.88 -9.12
CA ILE A 384 19.96 -6.18 -10.54
C ILE A 384 18.75 -7.10 -10.70
N SER A 385 18.62 -8.15 -9.87
CA SER A 385 17.46 -9.04 -9.91
C SER A 385 16.14 -8.29 -9.66
N ALA A 386 16.12 -7.38 -8.68
CA ALA A 386 14.94 -6.54 -8.43
C ALA A 386 14.66 -5.57 -9.59
N LEU A 387 15.69 -4.92 -10.15
CA LEU A 387 15.53 -4.05 -11.32
C LEU A 387 14.98 -4.80 -12.53
N LEU A 388 15.44 -6.03 -12.77
CA LEU A 388 14.89 -6.89 -13.82
C LEU A 388 13.41 -7.21 -13.57
N GLY A 389 13.01 -7.48 -12.33
CA GLY A 389 11.61 -7.70 -11.97
C GLY A 389 10.75 -6.46 -12.27
N PHE A 390 11.23 -5.27 -11.92
CA PHE A 390 10.58 -4.00 -12.23
C PHE A 390 10.46 -3.77 -13.75
N VAL A 391 11.54 -3.96 -14.51
CA VAL A 391 11.55 -3.77 -15.97
C VAL A 391 10.59 -4.73 -16.66
N VAL A 392 10.53 -5.99 -16.23
CA VAL A 392 9.57 -6.96 -16.76
C VAL A 392 8.13 -6.54 -16.45
N ALA A 393 7.84 -6.09 -15.22
CA ALA A 393 6.51 -5.60 -14.86
C ALA A 393 6.10 -4.39 -15.71
N LEU A 394 7.00 -3.41 -15.86
CA LEU A 394 6.81 -2.23 -16.70
C LEU A 394 6.63 -2.59 -18.17
N SER A 395 7.31 -3.61 -18.66
CA SER A 395 7.15 -4.10 -20.04
C SER A 395 5.80 -4.76 -20.27
N ILE A 396 5.32 -5.56 -19.30
CA ILE A 396 3.98 -6.16 -19.35
C ILE A 396 2.91 -5.07 -19.36
N HIS A 397 3.00 -4.11 -18.42
CA HIS A 397 2.04 -3.00 -18.35
C HIS A 397 2.13 -2.10 -19.59
N GLY A 398 3.34 -1.80 -20.06
CA GLY A 398 3.57 -1.04 -21.28
C GLY A 398 3.00 -1.75 -22.52
N SER A 399 3.15 -3.07 -22.63
CA SER A 399 2.54 -3.81 -23.73
C SER A 399 1.01 -3.65 -23.74
N LEU A 400 0.34 -3.71 -22.59
CA LEU A 400 -1.10 -3.47 -22.52
C LEU A 400 -1.47 -2.04 -22.91
N ARG A 401 -0.74 -1.06 -22.39
CA ARG A 401 -1.05 0.37 -22.57
C ARG A 401 -0.74 0.88 -23.98
N GLY A 402 0.16 0.22 -24.69
CA GLY A 402 0.50 0.53 -26.08
C GLY A 402 -0.13 -0.41 -27.09
N ASP A 403 -1.16 -1.18 -26.71
CA ASP A 403 -1.85 -2.14 -27.58
C ASP A 403 -0.90 -3.10 -28.31
N GLY A 404 0.08 -3.64 -27.56
CA GLY A 404 1.13 -4.53 -28.04
C GLY A 404 2.49 -3.83 -28.23
N ASP A 405 2.53 -2.50 -28.40
CA ASP A 405 3.75 -1.72 -28.53
C ASP A 405 4.27 -1.26 -27.15
N ILE A 406 5.26 -1.98 -26.62
CA ILE A 406 5.83 -1.73 -25.29
C ILE A 406 6.37 -0.29 -25.19
N ILE A 407 7.04 0.23 -26.22
CA ILE A 407 7.69 1.55 -26.15
C ILE A 407 6.63 2.64 -26.07
N LYS A 408 5.60 2.58 -26.93
CA LYS A 408 4.48 3.53 -26.87
C LYS A 408 3.76 3.48 -25.53
N GLY A 409 3.53 2.28 -25.00
CA GLY A 409 2.89 2.14 -23.69
C GLY A 409 3.73 2.68 -22.55
N VAL A 410 5.04 2.46 -22.54
CA VAL A 410 5.95 3.03 -21.53
C VAL A 410 5.98 4.56 -21.61
N ILE A 411 5.97 5.14 -22.82
CA ILE A 411 5.86 6.60 -23.00
C ILE A 411 4.53 7.12 -22.44
N SER A 412 3.42 6.42 -22.69
CA SER A 412 2.10 6.75 -22.12
C SER A 412 2.08 6.68 -20.59
N ILE A 413 2.66 5.63 -20.00
CA ILE A 413 2.82 5.49 -18.54
C ILE A 413 3.67 6.65 -17.99
N TYR A 414 4.77 6.98 -18.66
CA TYR A 414 5.63 8.08 -18.23
C TYR A 414 4.86 9.40 -18.15
N ASN A 415 4.19 9.78 -19.25
CA ASN A 415 3.49 11.07 -19.35
C ASN A 415 2.29 11.18 -18.40
N ASN A 416 1.49 10.12 -18.28
CA ASN A 416 0.22 10.18 -17.56
C ASN A 416 0.32 9.76 -16.08
N ASP A 417 1.32 8.93 -15.73
CA ASP A 417 1.44 8.39 -14.38
C ASP A 417 2.70 8.88 -13.65
N ILE A 418 3.88 8.78 -14.27
CA ILE A 418 5.15 9.15 -13.62
C ILE A 418 5.24 10.66 -13.43
N VAL A 419 5.03 11.44 -14.50
CA VAL A 419 5.10 12.92 -14.44
C VAL A 419 4.11 13.47 -13.42
N ARG A 420 2.86 13.01 -13.43
CA ARG A 420 1.84 13.41 -12.44
C ARG A 420 2.25 13.09 -11.00
N ARG A 421 2.86 11.93 -10.74
CA ARG A 421 3.25 11.51 -9.37
C ARG A 421 4.56 12.14 -8.88
N THR A 422 5.44 12.55 -9.78
CA THR A 422 6.74 13.17 -9.43
C THR A 422 6.69 14.69 -9.48
N PHE A 423 6.08 15.29 -10.50
CA PHE A 423 6.16 16.74 -10.75
C PHE A 423 4.79 17.45 -10.67
N GLY A 424 3.67 16.72 -10.73
CA GLY A 424 2.32 17.29 -10.64
C GLY A 424 1.76 17.81 -11.97
N GLU A 425 0.47 18.16 -11.99
CA GLU A 425 -0.28 18.46 -13.22
C GLU A 425 0.20 19.72 -13.96
N THR A 426 0.77 20.70 -13.25
CA THR A 426 1.26 21.98 -13.80
C THR A 426 2.59 21.88 -14.56
N SER A 427 3.23 20.72 -14.57
CA SER A 427 4.57 20.52 -15.14
C SER A 427 4.61 19.63 -16.37
N SER A 428 3.46 19.08 -16.79
CA SER A 428 3.30 18.21 -17.96
C SER A 428 3.68 18.86 -19.30
N GLY A 429 3.98 20.17 -19.31
CA GLY A 429 4.53 20.90 -20.46
C GLY A 429 5.85 21.66 -20.22
N MET A 430 6.43 21.65 -19.02
CA MET A 430 7.63 22.43 -18.69
C MET A 430 8.64 21.64 -17.83
N LEU A 431 9.19 20.54 -18.35
CA LEU A 431 10.40 19.96 -17.75
C LEU A 431 11.63 20.87 -17.89
N GLY A 432 11.58 21.88 -18.77
CA GLY A 432 12.74 22.69 -19.14
C GLY A 432 13.14 23.80 -18.15
N ASN A 433 12.28 24.20 -17.20
CA ASN A 433 12.50 25.44 -16.43
C ASN A 433 12.06 25.36 -14.96
N ILE A 434 12.01 24.18 -14.33
CA ILE A 434 11.84 24.11 -12.86
C ILE A 434 13.16 24.56 -12.23
N PRO A 435 13.22 25.70 -11.52
CA PRO A 435 14.45 26.10 -10.85
C PRO A 435 14.84 25.01 -9.85
N ILE A 436 16.09 24.53 -9.90
CA ILE A 436 16.61 23.48 -9.00
C ILE A 436 16.30 23.81 -7.54
N VAL A 437 16.38 25.09 -7.17
CA VAL A 437 16.03 25.60 -5.84
C VAL A 437 14.58 25.31 -5.48
N GLY A 438 13.62 25.55 -6.39
CA GLY A 438 12.21 25.26 -6.18
C GLY A 438 11.96 23.76 -5.97
N PHE A 439 12.61 22.91 -6.78
CA PHE A 439 12.53 21.46 -6.62
C PHE A 439 13.04 20.99 -5.24
N ILE A 440 14.19 21.51 -4.79
CA ILE A 440 14.76 21.17 -3.48
C ILE A 440 13.83 21.62 -2.35
N VAL A 441 13.30 22.86 -2.43
CA VAL A 441 12.40 23.41 -1.42
C VAL A 441 11.14 22.56 -1.29
N GLU A 442 10.52 22.15 -2.40
CA GLU A 442 9.37 21.25 -2.40
C GLU A 442 9.70 19.90 -1.73
N CYS A 443 10.82 19.27 -2.09
CA CYS A 443 11.28 18.03 -1.45
C CYS A 443 11.47 18.20 0.06
N CYS A 444 12.08 19.31 0.51
CA CYS A 444 12.23 19.61 1.92
C CYS A 444 10.88 19.77 2.62
N ILE A 445 9.92 20.47 2.00
CA ILE A 445 8.56 20.63 2.54
C ILE A 445 7.87 19.27 2.68
N VAL A 446 7.97 18.39 1.67
CA VAL A 446 7.42 17.03 1.74
C VAL A 446 8.03 16.29 2.92
N VAL A 447 9.35 16.25 3.02
CA VAL A 447 10.05 15.53 4.10
C VAL A 447 9.64 16.07 5.47
N ILE A 448 9.64 17.40 5.68
CA ILE A 448 9.22 18.02 6.93
C ILE A 448 7.77 17.64 7.29
N ARG A 449 6.87 17.64 6.31
CA ARG A 449 5.47 17.25 6.51
C ARG A 449 5.36 15.81 7.05
N TYR A 450 6.19 14.88 6.58
CA TYR A 450 6.21 13.50 7.07
C TYR A 450 6.85 13.32 8.45
N PHE A 451 7.42 14.37 9.04
CA PHE A 451 7.79 14.38 10.46
C PHE A 451 6.66 14.83 11.39
N ILE A 452 5.55 15.34 10.85
CA ILE A 452 4.43 15.87 11.63
C ILE A 452 3.24 14.90 11.48
N PHE A 453 3.15 13.93 12.37
CA PHE A 453 2.05 12.96 12.39
C PHE A 453 0.76 13.61 12.90
N GLY A 454 -0.31 13.52 12.11
CA GLY A 454 -1.68 13.85 12.56
C GLY A 454 -2.37 12.71 13.32
N THR A 455 -1.74 11.54 13.40
CA THR A 455 -2.26 10.33 14.05
C THR A 455 -1.28 9.83 15.11
N GLU A 456 -1.58 8.71 15.76
CA GLU A 456 -0.63 8.05 16.67
C GLU A 456 0.50 7.36 15.88
N ILE A 457 1.72 7.35 16.44
CA ILE A 457 2.88 6.64 15.87
C ILE A 457 2.69 5.13 16.08
N ILE A 458 2.35 4.75 17.29
CA ILE A 458 1.81 3.44 17.65
C ILE A 458 0.70 3.72 18.66
N THR A 459 -0.24 2.81 18.80
CA THR A 459 -1.36 2.94 19.74
C THR A 459 -0.89 3.46 21.10
N GLY A 460 -1.46 4.59 21.55
CA GLY A 460 -1.12 5.24 22.81
C GLY A 460 0.06 6.21 22.78
N ILE A 461 0.79 6.34 21.66
CA ILE A 461 1.87 7.32 21.49
C ILE A 461 1.47 8.37 20.45
N PRO A 462 1.15 9.61 20.89
CA PRO A 462 0.78 10.69 19.98
C PRO A 462 1.83 11.02 18.93
N GLY A 463 1.37 11.35 17.72
CA GLY A 463 2.20 11.72 16.57
C GLY A 463 3.14 12.90 16.80
N ILE A 464 2.76 13.83 17.66
CA ILE A 464 3.57 15.02 17.99
C ILE A 464 4.96 14.66 18.53
N PHE A 465 5.12 13.47 19.11
CA PHE A 465 6.41 12.99 19.60
C PHE A 465 7.32 12.45 18.49
N PHE A 466 6.87 12.31 17.24
CA PHE A 466 7.66 11.62 16.22
C PHE A 466 9.00 12.32 15.93
N ILE A 467 9.02 13.65 15.89
CA ILE A 467 10.28 14.43 15.77
C ILE A 467 11.23 14.08 16.92
N VAL A 468 10.70 13.96 18.12
CA VAL A 468 11.47 13.62 19.32
C VAL A 468 12.00 12.18 19.20
N PHE A 469 11.18 11.22 18.80
CA PHE A 469 11.59 9.83 18.55
C PHE A 469 12.69 9.72 17.49
N ALA A 470 12.60 10.51 16.42
CA ALA A 470 13.59 10.51 15.35
C ALA A 470 14.90 11.22 15.76
N THR A 471 14.84 12.25 16.59
CA THR A 471 16.03 13.06 16.94
C THR A 471 16.83 12.50 18.11
N PHE A 472 16.20 11.82 19.08
CA PHE A 472 16.89 11.22 20.23
C PHE A 472 18.05 10.28 19.86
N PRO A 473 17.88 9.34 18.91
CA PRO A 473 18.99 8.50 18.43
C PRO A 473 20.23 9.29 18.01
N ILE A 474 20.05 10.44 17.36
CA ILE A 474 21.17 11.29 16.91
C ILE A 474 21.93 11.86 18.12
N LEU A 475 21.20 12.32 19.15
CA LEU A 475 21.81 12.82 20.39
C LEU A 475 22.62 11.72 21.09
N PHE A 476 22.11 10.49 21.13
CA PHE A 476 22.85 9.35 21.68
C PHE A 476 24.08 8.98 20.87
N PHE A 477 24.04 9.11 19.54
CA PHE A 477 25.23 8.90 18.71
C PHE A 477 26.30 9.96 18.92
N ILE A 478 25.91 11.21 19.15
CA ILE A 478 26.85 12.30 19.50
C ILE A 478 27.51 11.97 20.84
N ASP A 479 26.73 11.61 21.86
CA ASP A 479 27.23 11.18 23.17
C ASP A 479 28.20 9.99 23.06
N ASP A 480 27.79 8.92 22.37
CA ASP A 480 28.63 7.73 22.17
C ASP A 480 29.90 8.03 21.36
N PHE A 481 29.85 8.99 20.43
CA PHE A 481 31.01 9.44 19.67
C PHE A 481 32.01 10.17 20.56
N LEU A 482 31.55 11.09 21.42
CA LEU A 482 32.38 11.81 22.37
C LEU A 482 33.07 10.85 23.36
N ASP A 483 32.36 9.79 23.75
CA ASP A 483 32.84 8.72 24.63
C ASP A 483 33.70 7.65 23.93
N LYS A 484 33.89 7.74 22.61
CA LYS A 484 34.57 6.72 21.76
C LYS A 484 33.96 5.31 21.86
N LYS A 485 32.64 5.22 22.10
CA LYS A 485 31.86 3.96 22.22
C LYS A 485 30.86 3.77 21.07
N ILE A 486 30.99 4.54 19.99
CA ILE A 486 30.03 4.53 18.89
C ILE A 486 29.85 3.14 18.27
N ASN A 487 28.60 2.66 18.23
CA ASN A 487 28.28 1.39 17.59
C ASN A 487 27.86 1.62 16.13
N ILE A 488 28.81 1.40 15.21
CA ILE A 488 28.61 1.61 13.76
C ILE A 488 27.44 0.80 13.22
N LYS A 489 27.20 -0.42 13.73
CA LYS A 489 26.07 -1.25 13.28
C LYS A 489 24.73 -0.60 13.59
N ILE A 490 24.60 0.02 14.76
CA ILE A 490 23.38 0.72 15.18
C ILE A 490 23.20 2.02 14.39
N VAL A 491 24.28 2.79 14.19
CA VAL A 491 24.26 4.02 13.38
C VAL A 491 23.87 3.71 11.93
N ALA A 492 24.49 2.69 11.32
CA ALA A 492 24.16 2.24 9.98
C ALA A 492 22.70 1.78 9.86
N MET A 493 22.17 1.08 10.88
CA MET A 493 20.77 0.67 10.91
C MET A 493 19.81 1.87 10.93
N TYR A 494 20.07 2.86 11.78
CA TYR A 494 19.31 4.10 11.82
C TYR A 494 19.33 4.82 10.47
N LEU A 495 20.51 5.02 9.88
CA LEU A 495 20.65 5.72 8.60
C LEU A 495 20.00 4.97 7.45
N MET A 496 20.21 3.65 7.33
CA MET A 496 19.66 2.89 6.20
C MET A 496 18.14 2.76 6.28
N THR A 497 17.58 2.58 7.47
CA THR A 497 16.13 2.56 7.65
C THR A 497 15.50 3.93 7.46
N PHE A 498 16.25 5.02 7.67
CA PHE A 498 15.84 6.39 7.35
C PHE A 498 15.86 6.68 5.84
N ILE A 499 16.91 6.26 5.12
CA ILE A 499 17.09 6.52 3.68
C ILE A 499 15.96 5.90 2.84
N GLY A 500 15.47 4.72 3.24
CA GLY A 500 14.40 4.02 2.53
C GLY A 500 13.15 4.88 2.31
N PRO A 501 12.46 5.33 3.37
CA PRO A 501 11.28 6.21 3.28
C PRO A 501 11.58 7.53 2.56
N ILE A 502 12.71 8.17 2.88
CA ILE A 502 13.13 9.44 2.28
C ILE A 502 13.25 9.31 0.76
N SER A 503 13.73 8.18 0.24
CA SER A 503 13.83 7.96 -1.20
C SER A 503 12.49 8.09 -1.92
N TRP A 504 11.38 7.65 -1.31
CA TRP A 504 10.06 7.78 -1.92
C TRP A 504 9.52 9.20 -1.80
N PHE A 505 9.66 9.82 -0.62
CA PHE A 505 9.24 11.20 -0.41
C PHE A 505 9.92 12.19 -1.38
N ILE A 506 11.14 11.89 -1.81
CA ILE A 506 11.86 12.68 -2.81
C ILE A 506 11.46 12.29 -4.25
N LEU A 507 11.48 11.00 -4.60
CA LEU A 507 11.23 10.55 -5.98
C LEU A 507 9.76 10.70 -6.42
N ALA A 508 8.82 10.52 -5.48
CA ALA A 508 7.39 10.62 -5.69
C ALA A 508 6.81 11.77 -4.84
N LYS A 509 7.48 12.93 -4.85
CA LYS A 509 7.14 14.09 -4.01
C LYS A 509 5.69 14.55 -4.18
N ASN A 510 5.16 14.61 -5.40
CA ASN A 510 3.80 15.10 -5.63
C ASN A 510 2.75 14.09 -5.13
N HIS A 511 2.99 12.79 -5.33
CA HIS A 511 2.19 11.76 -4.69
C HIS A 511 2.23 11.91 -3.15
N SER A 512 3.42 12.08 -2.59
CA SER A 512 3.61 12.24 -1.14
C SER A 512 2.96 13.52 -0.60
N MET A 513 2.88 14.60 -1.39
CA MET A 513 2.19 15.83 -0.99
C MET A 513 0.67 15.67 -0.90
N ASN A 514 0.09 14.92 -1.83
CA ASN A 514 -1.36 14.72 -1.94
C ASN A 514 -1.88 13.57 -1.08
N HIS A 515 -1.03 12.57 -0.79
CA HIS A 515 -1.40 11.35 -0.07
C HIS A 515 -0.83 11.30 1.36
N THR A 516 -0.99 12.39 2.10
CA THR A 516 -0.62 12.46 3.53
C THR A 516 -1.42 11.51 4.41
N HIS A 517 -2.54 11.01 3.92
CA HIS A 517 -3.36 9.99 4.58
C HIS A 517 -2.89 8.56 4.26
N LEU A 518 -1.71 8.37 3.62
CA LEU A 518 -1.20 7.05 3.24
C LEU A 518 0.29 6.88 3.53
N SER A 519 1.14 7.79 3.07
CA SER A 519 2.57 7.49 2.95
C SER A 519 3.37 7.54 4.27
N PHE A 520 2.71 7.84 5.41
CA PHE A 520 3.33 7.68 6.74
C PHE A 520 3.69 6.22 7.05
N VAL A 521 3.02 5.25 6.39
CA VAL A 521 3.34 3.82 6.49
C VAL A 521 4.80 3.52 6.13
N LEU A 522 5.46 4.36 5.33
CA LEU A 522 6.85 4.17 4.94
C LEU A 522 7.81 4.19 6.13
N TRP A 523 7.53 4.98 7.17
CA TRP A 523 8.36 5.00 8.37
C TRP A 523 8.43 3.66 9.11
N TYR A 524 7.49 2.75 8.84
CA TYR A 524 7.42 1.43 9.43
C TYR A 524 8.26 0.38 8.68
N PHE A 525 9.01 0.77 7.63
CA PHE A 525 10.06 -0.04 7.00
C PHE A 525 11.35 -0.09 7.83
N GLY A 526 11.21 -0.12 9.16
CA GLY A 526 12.31 -0.27 10.11
C GLY A 526 12.77 1.01 10.78
N PHE A 527 12.36 2.21 10.34
CA PHE A 527 12.86 3.46 10.93
C PHE A 527 12.30 3.69 12.32
N ILE A 528 10.97 3.60 12.49
CA ILE A 528 10.32 3.69 13.80
C ILE A 528 10.85 2.61 14.75
N GLN A 529 10.96 1.37 14.24
CA GLN A 529 11.51 0.24 15.00
C GLN A 529 12.95 0.52 15.46
N SER A 530 13.78 1.07 14.58
CA SER A 530 15.18 1.41 14.90
C SER A 530 15.25 2.53 15.95
N CYS A 531 14.43 3.56 15.83
CA CYS A 531 14.37 4.65 16.82
C CYS A 531 13.99 4.12 18.21
N ILE A 532 12.90 3.35 18.30
CA ILE A 532 12.43 2.75 19.55
C ILE A 532 13.52 1.85 20.15
N TYR A 533 14.16 1.01 19.32
CA TYR A 533 15.22 0.12 19.77
C TYR A 533 16.44 0.86 20.34
N ILE A 534 16.89 1.92 19.67
CA ILE A 534 18.03 2.73 20.11
C ILE A 534 17.72 3.40 21.45
N ILE A 535 16.53 3.98 21.57
CA ILE A 535 16.08 4.64 22.81
C ILE A 535 16.03 3.63 23.96
N ILE A 536 15.37 2.48 23.77
CA ILE A 536 15.24 1.46 24.81
C ILE A 536 16.61 0.92 25.23
N ILE A 537 17.51 0.64 24.28
CA ILE A 537 18.85 0.14 24.61
C ILE A 537 19.63 1.16 25.44
N LYS A 538 19.59 2.45 25.08
CA LYS A 538 20.31 3.47 25.85
C LYS A 538 19.74 3.62 27.26
N ILE A 539 18.42 3.54 27.42
CA ILE A 539 17.76 3.52 28.75
C ILE A 539 18.23 2.31 29.56
N ILE A 540 18.21 1.11 28.97
CA ILE A 540 18.63 -0.12 29.64
C ILE A 540 20.10 -0.03 30.11
N TYR A 541 20.99 0.47 29.26
CA TYR A 541 22.41 0.61 29.61
C TYR A 541 22.66 1.70 30.65
N SER A 542 21.76 2.65 30.81
CA SER A 542 21.84 3.68 31.86
C SER A 542 21.43 3.18 33.24
N ILE A 543 20.90 1.95 33.37
CA ILE A 543 20.48 1.34 34.65
C ILE A 543 21.57 0.36 35.14
N PRO A 544 22.32 0.69 36.22
CA PRO A 544 23.54 -0.05 36.63
C PRO A 544 23.32 -1.54 36.95
N ASN A 545 22.17 -1.89 37.53
CA ASN A 545 21.87 -3.27 37.95
C ASN A 545 21.42 -4.19 36.81
N ILE A 546 20.96 -3.62 35.68
CA ILE A 546 20.53 -4.39 34.50
C ILE A 546 21.72 -4.60 33.55
N PHE A 547 22.59 -3.60 33.43
CA PHE A 547 23.83 -3.64 32.62
C PHE A 547 24.67 -4.91 32.90
N LYS A 548 24.91 -5.22 34.19
CA LYS A 548 25.71 -6.37 34.62
C LYS A 548 25.11 -7.72 34.18
N LYS A 549 23.79 -7.83 34.14
CA LYS A 549 23.04 -9.06 33.82
C LYS A 549 22.89 -9.30 32.31
N ILE A 550 22.93 -8.23 31.52
CA ILE A 550 22.90 -8.30 30.05
C ILE A 550 24.29 -8.62 29.51
N GLN A 551 25.34 -8.01 30.06
CA GLN A 551 26.74 -8.24 29.65
C GLN A 551 27.17 -9.72 29.78
N GLU A 552 26.66 -10.43 30.79
CA GLU A 552 26.87 -11.89 30.97
C GLU A 552 26.14 -12.76 29.92
N LYS A 553 25.13 -12.22 29.22
CA LYS A 553 24.36 -12.91 28.16
C LYS A 553 24.65 -12.40 26.75
N THR A 554 25.28 -11.24 26.61
CA THR A 554 25.57 -10.58 25.33
C THR A 554 27.07 -10.45 25.09
N SER A 555 27.87 -11.45 25.45
CA SER A 555 29.19 -11.62 24.84
C SER A 555 28.99 -11.89 23.35
N PHE A 556 28.89 -10.81 22.58
CA PHE A 556 28.86 -10.78 21.13
C PHE A 556 30.30 -10.77 20.60
#